data_AF-A0A7Y2PGD2-F1
#
_entry.id   AF-A0A7Y2PGD2-F1
#
_cell.length_a   1.000
_cell.length_b   1.000
_cell.length_c   1.000
_cell.angle_alpha   90.00
_cell.angle_beta   90.00
_cell.angle_gamma   90.00
#
_symmetry.space_group_name_H-M   'P 1'
#
loop_
_entity.id
_entity.type
_entity.pdbx_description
1 polymer ?
#
loop_
_entity_poly.entity_id
_entity_poly.type
_entity_poly.pdbx_seq_one_letter_code
_entity_poly.pdbx_strand_id
1 'polypeptide(L)' 'EFAASGRDWRTAPLWGIGLTRTVSGHTRFLHDGRARNLLEAVLWHGGEAEPARQQVLQFDAGQRAALLAFLNSL' A
#
# COMPACT_ATOMS: atom_id res chain seq x y z
N GLU A 1 -12.22 -21.47 -9.20
CA GLU A 1 -11.08 -20.64 -9.66
C GLU A 1 -11.44 -19.50 -10.64
N PHE A 2 -12.70 -19.05 -10.76
CA PHE A 2 -13.06 -17.93 -11.66
C PHE A 2 -13.96 -16.88 -10.98
N ALA A 3 -13.80 -16.68 -9.67
CA ALA A 3 -14.66 -15.77 -8.90
C ALA A 3 -14.27 -14.29 -9.01
N ALA A 4 -13.11 -13.97 -9.60
CA ALA A 4 -12.62 -12.60 -9.72
C ALA A 4 -13.39 -11.84 -10.82
N SER A 5 -13.84 -10.64 -10.47
CA SER A 5 -14.46 -9.66 -11.36
C SER A 5 -13.47 -8.56 -11.76
N GLY A 6 -13.86 -7.64 -12.65
CA GLY A 6 -13.04 -6.46 -12.99
C GLY A 6 -12.82 -5.46 -11.85
N ARG A 7 -13.43 -5.69 -10.69
CA ARG A 7 -13.22 -4.90 -9.46
C ARG A 7 -12.18 -5.54 -8.54
N ASP A 8 -11.80 -6.77 -8.80
CA ASP A 8 -10.86 -7.54 -8.01
C ASP A 8 -9.47 -7.39 -8.59
N TRP A 9 -8.53 -6.99 -7.74
CA TRP A 9 -7.15 -6.83 -8.12
C TRP A 9 -6.28 -7.76 -7.31
N ARG A 10 -5.33 -8.40 -7.97
CA ARG A 10 -4.32 -9.19 -7.28
C ARG A 10 -3.42 -8.26 -6.46
N THR A 11 -3.29 -8.55 -5.17
CA THR A 11 -2.31 -7.90 -4.28
C THR A 11 -0.89 -8.10 -4.86
N ALA A 12 -0.22 -7.00 -5.18
CA ALA A 12 1.15 -7.03 -5.67
C ALA A 12 2.13 -7.35 -4.51
N PRO A 13 3.24 -8.05 -4.78
CA PRO A 13 4.28 -8.23 -3.77
C PRO A 13 4.86 -6.88 -3.34
N LEU A 14 5.24 -6.76 -2.07
CA LEU A 14 5.83 -5.54 -1.51
C LEU A 14 7.36 -5.47 -1.65
N TRP A 15 8.02 -6.52 -2.13
CA TRP A 15 9.47 -6.50 -2.31
C TRP A 15 9.86 -5.44 -3.35
N GLY A 16 10.79 -4.55 -2.98
CA GLY A 16 11.26 -3.43 -3.77
C GLY A 16 10.34 -2.21 -3.72
N ILE A 17 9.28 -2.22 -2.91
CA ILE A 17 8.33 -1.10 -2.85
C ILE A 17 9.00 0.20 -2.37
N GLY A 18 9.99 0.09 -1.46
CA GLY A 18 10.79 1.23 -1.00
C GLY A 18 11.66 1.85 -2.10
N LEU A 19 11.95 1.09 -3.16
CA LEU A 19 12.77 1.52 -4.29
C LEU A 19 11.96 2.20 -5.42
N THR A 20 10.62 2.27 -5.32
CA THR A 20 9.73 2.77 -6.39
C THR A 20 10.20 4.12 -6.95
N ARG A 21 10.59 5.08 -6.09
CA ARG A 21 11.10 6.39 -6.51
C ARG A 21 12.38 6.28 -7.33
N THR A 22 13.28 5.40 -6.93
CA THR A 22 14.58 5.17 -7.55
C THR A 22 14.43 4.53 -8.92
N VAL A 23 13.55 3.52 -9.04
CA VAL A 23 13.40 2.74 -10.28
C VAL A 23 12.43 3.38 -11.28
N SER A 24 11.37 4.06 -10.81
CA SER A 24 10.32 4.60 -11.67
C SER A 24 10.37 6.13 -11.82
N GLY A 25 11.17 6.83 -11.02
CA GLY A 25 11.21 8.29 -11.05
C GLY A 25 9.97 8.98 -10.45
N HIS A 26 9.09 8.23 -9.77
CA HIS A 26 7.91 8.77 -9.08
C HIS A 26 7.51 7.90 -7.88
N THR A 27 6.61 8.39 -7.04
CA THR A 27 5.96 7.62 -5.96
C THR A 27 4.46 7.58 -6.23
N ARG A 28 4.03 6.61 -7.04
CA ARG A 28 2.62 6.42 -7.38
C ARG A 28 2.29 4.96 -7.11
N PHE A 29 1.24 4.72 -6.34
CA PHE A 29 0.82 3.40 -5.87
C PHE A 29 -0.66 3.17 -6.17
N LEU A 30 -1.11 1.94 -5.97
CA LEU A 30 -2.39 1.39 -6.44
C LEU A 30 -2.43 1.26 -7.97
N HIS A 31 -3.39 0.49 -8.47
CA HIS A 31 -3.49 0.13 -9.88
C HIS A 31 -3.75 1.32 -10.81
N ASP A 32 -4.38 2.38 -10.29
CA ASP A 32 -4.64 3.63 -10.98
C ASP A 32 -3.59 4.71 -10.69
N GLY A 33 -2.56 4.41 -9.89
CA GLY A 33 -1.49 5.34 -9.51
C GLY A 33 -1.97 6.52 -8.65
N ARG A 34 -3.17 6.48 -8.06
CA ARG A 34 -3.73 7.64 -7.37
C ARG A 34 -2.97 7.98 -6.08
N ALA A 35 -2.45 6.99 -5.37
CA ALA A 35 -1.76 7.18 -4.09
C ALA A 35 -0.33 7.71 -4.31
N ARG A 36 0.03 8.82 -3.67
CA ARG A 36 1.32 9.52 -3.84
C ARG A 36 2.40 9.04 -2.89
N ASN A 37 2.01 8.29 -1.86
CA ASN A 37 2.88 7.71 -0.85
C ASN A 37 2.27 6.40 -0.31
N LEU A 38 3.08 5.65 0.44
CA LEU A 38 2.69 4.37 1.01
C LEU A 38 1.54 4.47 2.00
N LEU A 39 1.46 5.55 2.79
CA LEU A 39 0.37 5.73 3.75
C LEU A 39 -0.98 5.94 3.03
N GLU A 40 -1.01 6.76 1.98
CA GLU A 40 -2.20 6.89 1.13
C GLU A 40 -2.59 5.56 0.50
N ALA A 41 -1.62 4.77 0.02
CA ALA A 41 -1.88 3.46 -0.58
C ALA A 41 -2.55 2.50 0.43
N VAL A 42 -2.07 2.49 1.67
CA VAL A 42 -2.66 1.70 2.78
C VAL A 42 -4.07 2.21 3.12
N LEU A 43 -4.24 3.52 3.27
CA LEU A 43 -5.51 4.12 3.68
C LEU A 43 -6.58 4.09 2.59
N TRP A 44 -6.21 3.89 1.33
CA TRP A 44 -7.14 3.80 0.20
C TRP A 44 -7.32 2.38 -0.34
N HIS A 45 -6.67 1.39 0.29
CA HIS A 45 -6.95 -0.02 0.04
C HIS A 45 -8.30 -0.42 0.66
N GLY A 46 -8.93 -1.44 0.09
CA GLY A 46 -10.20 -1.99 0.55
C GLY A 46 -10.29 -3.48 0.27
N GLY A 47 -11.50 -4.03 0.27
CA GLY A 47 -11.71 -5.46 0.07
C GLY A 47 -11.04 -6.27 1.19
N GLU A 48 -10.20 -7.22 0.84
CA GLU A 48 -9.50 -8.07 1.81
C GLU A 48 -8.55 -7.30 2.74
N ALA A 49 -8.06 -6.12 2.34
CA ALA A 49 -7.18 -5.31 3.19
C ALA A 49 -7.92 -4.39 4.17
N GLU A 50 -9.25 -4.39 4.17
CA GLU A 50 -10.06 -3.52 5.05
C GLU A 50 -9.66 -3.65 6.54
N PRO A 51 -9.45 -4.86 7.12
CA PRO A 51 -9.02 -4.98 8.51
C PRO A 51 -7.65 -4.34 8.78
N ALA A 52 -6.69 -4.51 7.86
CA ALA A 52 -5.36 -3.90 7.97
C ALA A 52 -5.44 -2.36 7.88
N ARG A 53 -6.30 -1.83 7.00
CA ARG A 53 -6.57 -0.38 6.94
C ARG A 53 -7.11 0.15 8.27
N GLN A 54 -8.10 -0.53 8.85
CA GLN A 54 -8.70 -0.11 10.12
C GLN A 54 -7.68 -0.14 11.27
N GLN A 55 -6.79 -1.13 11.28
CA GLN A 55 -5.68 -1.19 12.23
C GLN A 55 -4.77 0.04 12.11
N VAL A 56 -4.37 0.42 10.89
CA VAL A 56 -3.49 1.57 10.65
C VAL A 56 -4.18 2.90 10.97
N LEU A 57 -5.51 2.99 10.85
CA LEU A 57 -6.25 4.17 11.28
C LEU A 57 -6.14 4.41 12.80
N GLN A 58 -5.99 3.35 13.59
CA GLN A 58 -5.81 3.43 15.05
C GLN A 58 -4.36 3.70 15.46
N PHE A 59 -3.41 3.67 14.52
CA PHE A 59 -2.00 3.89 14.86
C PHE A 59 -1.74 5.34 15.27
N ASP A 60 -0.93 5.48 16.32
CA ASP A 60 -0.29 6.75 16.67
C ASP A 60 0.81 7.13 15.66
N ALA A 61 1.42 8.29 15.85
CA ALA A 61 2.46 8.80 14.96
C ALA A 61 3.71 7.90 14.91
N GLY A 62 4.10 7.31 16.05
CA GLY A 62 5.28 6.44 16.14
C GLY A 62 5.07 5.11 15.41
N GLN A 63 3.90 4.51 15.59
CA GLN A 63 3.50 3.29 14.89
C GLN A 63 3.41 3.51 13.38
N ARG A 64 2.87 4.65 12.93
CA ARG A 64 2.85 5.02 11.50
C ARG A 64 4.27 5.21 10.95
N ALA A 65 5.15 5.87 11.70
CA ALA A 65 6.54 6.05 11.30
C ALA A 65 7.27 4.71 11.19
N ALA A 66 7.08 3.80 12.16
CA ALA A 66 7.66 2.46 12.14
C ALA A 66 7.18 1.63 10.94
N LEU A 67 5.87 1.67 10.64
CA LEU A 67 5.31 1.01 9.46
C LEU A 67 5.94 1.55 8.16
N LEU A 68 6.04 2.86 8.02
CA LEU A 68 6.64 3.48 6.84
C LEU A 68 8.13 3.16 6.73
N ALA A 69 8.87 3.13 7.84
CA ALA A 69 10.28 2.73 7.84
C ALA A 69 10.44 1.29 7.37
N PHE A 70 9.61 0.37 7.88
CA PHE A 70 9.60 -1.03 7.44
C PHE A 70 9.31 -1.14 5.93
N LEU A 71 8.24 -0.52 5.43
CA LEU A 71 7.89 -0.60 4.01
C LEU A 71 8.95 0.03 3.09
N ASN A 72 9.61 1.10 3.53
CA ASN A 72 10.72 1.71 2.78
C ASN A 72 12.02 0.87 2.81
N SER A 73 12.14 -0.10 3.72
CA SER A 73 13.27 -1.02 3.78
C SER A 73 13.14 -2.26 2.88
N LEU A 74 11.97 -2.43 2.24
CA LEU A 74 11.65 -3.53 1.32
C LEU A 74 12.05 -3.24 -0.12
#